data_AF-A0A9E4FAB4-F1
#
_entry.id   AF-A0A9E4FAB4-F1
#
_cell.length_a   1.000
_cell.length_b   1.000
_cell.length_c   1.000
_cell.angle_alpha   90.00
_cell.angle_beta   90.00
_cell.angle_gamma   90.00
#
_symmetry.space_group_name_H-M   'P 1'
#
loop_
_entity.id
_entity.type
_entity.pdbx_description
1 polymer ?
#
loop_
_entity_poly.entity_id
_entity_poly.type
_entity_poly.pdbx_seq_one_letter_code
_entity_poly.pdbx_strand_id
1 'polypeptide(L)'
;MKTIVLSDHTGDMIAMQERQHYQQYDVEMARYERESEALTRRVEDEYESRMSAYQRELVDWNAMSWVRKFVDGVSKWRVLLLLCLAVMVASVFAYVMMPENWEILLAIPVTVGFMGLFFPTRVPKQPSREQISMRWVEPPRPPRGESSDEELMWQAGNEGERRVTEHLSSLLDDDWTLISGYRGPGGEVDQILVGPLGVCALETKYLNGRVFVSGDTWVRQPRGVGTAHRGPQRSLTQ
;
A
#
# COMPACT_ATOMS: atom_id res chain seq x y z
N MET A 1 -14.55 -51.99 -34.44
CA MET A 1 -13.66 -52.37 -33.32
C MET A 1 -14.56 -52.76 -32.14
N LYS A 2 -14.40 -53.97 -31.60
CA LYS A 2 -15.21 -54.48 -30.48
C LYS A 2 -14.61 -53.95 -29.18
N THR A 3 -15.45 -53.39 -28.31
CA THR A 3 -15.05 -52.95 -26.97
C THR A 3 -15.74 -53.83 -25.95
N ILE A 4 -14.94 -54.54 -25.15
CA ILE A 4 -15.36 -55.24 -23.94
C ILE A 4 -15.02 -54.32 -22.77
N VAL A 5 -15.99 -54.05 -21.90
CA VAL A 5 -15.81 -53.24 -20.69
C VAL A 5 -15.61 -54.19 -19.51
N LEU A 6 -14.45 -54.11 -18.86
CA LEU A 6 -14.18 -54.71 -17.57
C LEU A 6 -14.37 -53.63 -16.50
N SER A 7 -15.25 -53.86 -15.53
CA SER A 7 -15.45 -52.98 -14.38
C SER A 7 -14.25 -53.09 -13.45
N ASP A 8 -13.55 -51.98 -13.24
CA ASP A 8 -12.31 -51.95 -12.47
C ASP A 8 -12.52 -51.35 -11.09
N HIS A 9 -12.31 -52.17 -10.06
CA HIS A 9 -12.35 -51.79 -8.63
C HIS A 9 -11.26 -50.76 -8.29
N THR A 10 -10.27 -50.58 -9.17
CA THR A 10 -9.21 -49.57 -9.07
C THR A 10 -9.74 -48.14 -9.20
N GLY A 11 -10.87 -47.90 -9.87
CA GLY A 11 -11.47 -46.56 -9.99
C GLY A 11 -11.96 -46.00 -8.64
N ASP A 12 -12.55 -46.85 -7.80
CA ASP A 12 -13.10 -46.44 -6.50
C ASP A 12 -11.99 -46.10 -5.49
N MET A 13 -10.87 -46.81 -5.55
CA MET A 13 -9.70 -46.56 -4.70
C MET A 13 -9.06 -45.19 -5.01
N ILE A 14 -8.94 -44.83 -6.29
CA ILE A 14 -8.41 -43.53 -6.71
C ILE A 14 -9.36 -42.40 -6.27
N ALA A 15 -10.67 -42.55 -6.46
CA ALA A 15 -11.66 -41.57 -6.02
C ALA A 15 -11.72 -41.41 -4.49
N MET A 16 -11.35 -42.44 -3.72
CA MET A 16 -11.24 -42.36 -2.27
C MET A 16 -9.98 -41.60 -1.81
N GLN A 17 -8.83 -41.85 -2.45
CA GLN A 17 -7.59 -41.13 -2.17
C GLN A 17 -7.70 -39.64 -2.54
N GLU A 18 -8.32 -39.31 -3.67
CA GLU A 18 -8.55 -37.91 -4.05
C GLU A 18 -9.43 -37.18 -3.04
N ARG A 19 -10.49 -37.82 -2.53
CA ARG A 19 -11.34 -37.23 -1.48
C ARG A 19 -10.58 -36.96 -0.19
N GLN A 20 -9.69 -37.86 0.22
CA GLN A 20 -8.84 -37.64 1.38
C GLN A 20 -7.87 -36.48 1.16
N HIS A 21 -7.28 -36.38 -0.03
CA HIS A 21 -6.39 -35.28 -0.39
C HIS A 21 -7.12 -33.93 -0.41
N TYR A 22 -8.35 -33.87 -0.94
CA TYR A 22 -9.17 -32.65 -0.91
C TYR A 22 -9.57 -32.27 0.52
N GLN A 23 -9.94 -33.24 1.37
CA GLN A 23 -10.24 -32.96 2.78
C GLN A 23 -9.03 -32.41 3.53
N GLN A 24 -7.83 -32.93 3.25
CA GLN A 24 -6.59 -32.39 3.84
C GLN A 24 -6.33 -30.95 3.37
N TYR A 25 -6.53 -30.68 2.08
CA TYR A 25 -6.37 -29.35 1.51
C TYR A 25 -7.33 -28.31 2.12
N ASP A 26 -8.61 -28.68 2.31
CA ASP A 26 -9.59 -27.78 2.93
C ASP A 26 -9.22 -27.41 4.38
N VAL A 27 -8.66 -28.36 5.13
CA VAL A 27 -8.20 -28.14 6.51
C VAL A 27 -6.97 -27.23 6.53
N GLU A 28 -6.03 -27.42 5.60
CA GLU A 28 -4.86 -26.55 5.47
C GLU A 28 -5.25 -25.14 5.04
N MET A 29 -6.15 -24.99 4.07
CA MET A 29 -6.65 -23.68 3.63
C MET A 29 -7.35 -22.93 4.77
N ALA A 30 -8.21 -23.58 5.54
CA ALA A 30 -8.86 -22.99 6.71
C ALA A 30 -7.85 -22.62 7.83
N ARG A 31 -6.68 -23.26 7.87
CA ARG A 31 -5.59 -22.86 8.76
C ARG A 31 -4.87 -21.63 8.24
N TYR A 32 -4.52 -21.59 6.96
CA TYR A 32 -3.89 -20.44 6.32
C TYR A 32 -4.74 -19.17 6.41
N GLU A 33 -6.05 -19.27 6.17
CA GLU A 33 -6.97 -18.14 6.30
C GLU A 33 -6.95 -17.57 7.73
N ARG A 34 -7.02 -18.43 8.75
CA ARG A 34 -6.94 -17.99 10.16
C ARG A 34 -5.61 -17.37 10.52
N GLU A 35 -4.50 -17.92 10.03
CA GLU A 35 -3.16 -17.37 10.26
C GLU A 35 -2.98 -16.03 9.55
N SER A 36 -3.50 -15.90 8.33
CA SER A 36 -3.48 -14.64 7.56
C SER A 36 -4.33 -13.55 8.22
N GLU A 37 -5.56 -13.86 8.63
CA GLU A 37 -6.41 -12.90 9.36
C GLU A 37 -5.76 -12.45 10.67
N ALA A 38 -5.13 -13.37 11.39
CA ALA A 38 -4.41 -13.04 12.62
C ALA A 38 -3.20 -12.14 12.35
N LEU A 39 -2.50 -12.34 11.24
CA LEU A 39 -1.38 -11.48 10.83
C LEU A 39 -1.87 -10.09 10.44
N THR A 40 -2.95 -9.99 9.65
CA THR A 40 -3.55 -8.72 9.26
C THR A 40 -3.95 -7.91 10.49
N ARG A 41 -4.63 -8.52 11.47
CA ARG A 41 -4.99 -7.84 12.73
C ARG A 41 -3.77 -7.36 13.51
N ARG A 42 -2.70 -8.13 13.57
CA ARG A 42 -1.45 -7.71 14.25
C ARG A 42 -0.83 -6.50 13.57
N VAL A 43 -0.84 -6.46 12.24
CA VAL A 43 -0.30 -5.33 11.46
C VAL A 43 -1.17 -4.08 11.65
N GLU A 44 -2.50 -4.23 11.64
CA GLU A 44 -3.43 -3.14 11.92
C GLU A 44 -3.26 -2.59 13.34
N ASP A 45 -3.18 -3.46 14.34
CA ASP A 45 -2.95 -3.06 15.75
C ASP A 45 -1.60 -2.34 15.92
N GLU A 46 -0.54 -2.82 15.26
CA GLU A 46 0.77 -2.17 15.29
C GLU A 46 0.71 -0.79 14.60
N TYR A 47 0.04 -0.71 13.45
CA TYR A 47 -0.13 0.54 12.71
C TYR A 47 -0.89 1.58 13.54
N GLU A 48 -2.03 1.21 14.15
CA GLU A 48 -2.81 2.09 15.02
C GLU A 48 -2.03 2.50 16.27
N SER A 49 -1.27 1.58 16.86
CA SER A 49 -0.39 1.89 17.99
C SER A 49 0.69 2.90 17.62
N ARG A 50 1.34 2.74 16.46
CA ARG A 50 2.35 3.68 15.95
C ARG A 50 1.72 5.02 15.55
N MET A 51 0.56 5.01 14.92
CA MET A 51 -0.15 6.22 14.52
C MET A 51 -0.60 7.02 15.74
N SER A 52 -1.13 6.37 16.78
CA SER A 52 -1.50 7.03 18.03
C SER A 52 -0.30 7.56 18.82
N ALA A 53 0.84 6.86 18.78
CA ALA A 53 2.10 7.37 19.33
C ALA A 53 2.56 8.62 18.56
N TYR A 54 2.54 8.56 17.22
CA TYR A 54 2.90 9.69 16.36
C TYR A 54 1.97 10.88 16.56
N GLN A 55 0.64 10.68 16.64
CA GLN A 55 -0.32 11.75 16.90
C GLN A 55 -0.09 12.41 18.27
N ARG A 56 0.22 11.63 19.31
CA ARG A 56 0.57 12.19 20.63
C ARG A 56 1.83 13.04 20.55
N GLU A 57 2.87 12.55 19.87
CA GLU A 57 4.12 13.30 19.66
C GLU A 57 3.90 14.55 18.80
N LEU A 58 3.05 14.47 17.77
CA LEU A 58 2.72 15.59 16.89
C LEU A 58 1.91 16.66 17.58
N VAL A 59 0.96 16.29 18.44
CA VAL A 59 0.20 17.22 19.28
C VAL A 59 1.13 17.91 20.28
N ASP A 60 2.12 17.19 20.84
CA ASP A 60 3.13 17.77 21.72
C ASP A 60 4.07 18.74 20.98
N TRP A 61 4.40 18.46 19.70
CA TRP A 61 5.22 19.33 18.87
C TRP A 61 4.49 20.54 18.27
N ASN A 62 3.22 20.37 17.89
CA ASN A 62 2.38 21.43 17.30
C ASN A 62 1.75 22.37 18.33
N ALA A 63 1.76 22.02 19.62
CA ALA A 63 1.32 22.90 20.70
C ALA A 63 2.33 24.02 21.02
N MET A 64 2.78 24.75 20.00
CA MET A 64 3.43 26.08 20.09
C MET A 64 4.96 26.16 20.06
N SER A 65 5.74 25.11 19.78
CA SER A 65 7.22 25.29 19.77
C SER A 65 7.71 26.18 18.61
N TRP A 66 7.17 25.99 17.40
CA TRP A 66 7.49 26.82 16.23
C TRP A 66 6.82 28.19 16.29
N VAL A 67 5.56 28.26 16.73
CA VAL A 67 4.84 29.52 16.95
C VAL A 67 5.57 30.39 17.99
N ARG A 68 6.06 29.79 19.08
CA ARG A 68 6.84 30.49 20.10
C ARG A 68 8.18 30.98 19.55
N LYS A 69 8.91 30.16 18.79
CA LYS A 69 10.16 30.60 18.12
C LYS A 69 9.93 31.71 17.09
N PHE A 70 8.81 31.67 16.37
CA PHE A 70 8.44 32.70 15.41
C PHE A 70 8.01 34.00 16.11
N VAL A 71 7.22 33.91 17.17
CA VAL A 71 6.80 35.04 18.02
C VAL A 71 7.99 35.65 18.79
N ASP A 72 8.95 34.84 19.22
CA ASP A 72 10.15 35.31 19.92
C ASP A 72 11.19 35.92 18.94
N GLY A 73 11.21 35.49 17.68
CA GLY A 73 12.12 36.01 16.64
C GLY A 73 11.62 37.26 15.92
N VAL A 74 10.31 37.54 15.98
CA VAL A 74 9.68 38.71 15.37
C VAL A 74 9.42 39.74 16.46
N SER A 75 9.90 40.98 16.30
CA SER A 75 9.60 42.03 17.28
C SER A 75 8.09 42.12 17.50
N LYS A 76 7.64 42.20 18.76
CA LYS A 76 6.20 42.21 19.11
C LYS A 76 5.38 43.21 18.29
N TRP A 77 6.00 44.32 17.90
CA TRP A 77 5.44 45.35 17.01
C TRP A 77 5.18 44.87 15.57
N ARG A 78 6.01 44.00 15.01
CA ARG A 78 5.81 43.40 13.68
C ARG A 78 4.65 42.41 13.66
N VAL A 79 4.49 41.60 14.71
CA VAL A 79 3.32 40.71 14.85
C VAL A 79 2.03 41.53 14.96
N LEU A 80 2.05 42.60 15.75
CA LEU A 80 0.92 43.54 15.87
C LEU A 80 0.60 44.20 14.52
N LEU A 81 1.60 44.66 13.79
CA LEU A 81 1.44 45.27 12.46
C LEU A 81 0.84 44.29 11.44
N LEU A 82 1.30 43.03 11.43
CA LEU A 82 0.78 42.01 10.53
C LEU A 82 -0.67 41.64 10.85
N LEU A 83 -1.03 41.55 12.14
CA LEU A 83 -2.41 41.34 12.57
C LEU A 83 -3.31 42.52 12.17
N CYS A 84 -2.86 43.76 12.42
CA CYS A 84 -3.58 44.96 11.98
C CYS A 84 -3.78 44.98 10.45
N LEU A 85 -2.75 44.63 9.69
CA LEU A 85 -2.82 44.57 8.23
C LEU A 85 -3.80 43.48 7.75
N ALA A 86 -3.75 42.28 8.34
CA ALA A 86 -4.64 41.18 8.00
C ALA A 86 -6.11 41.54 8.26
N VAL A 87 -6.40 42.17 9.40
CA VAL A 87 -7.74 42.68 9.73
C VAL A 87 -8.18 43.75 8.73
N MET A 88 -7.32 44.70 8.38
CA MET A 88 -7.66 45.72 7.37
C MET A 88 -7.97 45.11 6.00
N VAL A 89 -7.16 44.15 5.54
CA VAL A 89 -7.40 43.47 4.25
C VAL A 89 -8.70 42.69 4.26
N ALA A 90 -8.99 41.95 5.35
CA ALA A 90 -10.25 41.22 5.49
C ALA A 90 -11.46 42.16 5.49
N SER A 91 -11.36 43.32 6.16
CA SER A 91 -12.43 44.32 6.16
C SER A 91 -12.67 44.94 4.78
N VAL A 92 -11.60 45.26 4.04
CA VAL A 92 -11.72 45.78 2.66
C VAL A 92 -12.30 44.72 1.73
N PHE A 93 -11.86 43.47 1.84
CA PHE A 93 -12.37 42.37 1.04
C PHE A 93 -13.87 42.12 1.31
N ALA A 94 -14.28 42.10 2.58
CA ALA A 94 -15.69 41.96 2.96
C ALA A 94 -16.55 43.12 2.44
N TYR A 95 -16.03 44.36 2.51
CA TYR A 95 -16.71 45.55 1.99
C TYR A 95 -16.93 45.47 0.46
N VAL A 96 -15.92 45.02 -0.29
CA VAL A 96 -16.01 44.86 -1.75
C VAL A 96 -16.95 43.72 -2.15
N MET A 97 -16.92 42.61 -1.42
CA MET A 97 -17.67 41.41 -1.79
C MET A 97 -19.13 41.40 -1.31
N MET A 98 -19.48 42.19 -0.28
CA MET A 98 -20.82 42.18 0.33
C MET A 98 -21.29 43.61 0.70
N PRO A 99 -21.53 44.49 -0.28
CA PRO A 99 -21.85 45.90 -0.03
C PRO A 99 -23.18 46.11 0.70
N GLU A 100 -24.11 45.16 0.62
CA GLU A 100 -25.44 45.25 1.24
C GLU A 100 -25.42 44.94 2.75
N ASN A 101 -24.31 44.41 3.30
CA ASN A 101 -24.21 43.92 4.69
C ASN A 101 -23.21 44.72 5.55
N TRP A 102 -23.02 46.02 5.28
CA TRP A 102 -22.05 46.86 5.98
C TRP A 102 -22.29 46.99 7.50
N GLU A 103 -23.52 46.74 7.96
CA GLU A 103 -23.86 46.73 9.39
C GLU A 103 -23.14 45.62 10.18
N ILE A 104 -22.77 44.51 9.53
CA ILE A 104 -22.01 43.40 10.15
C ILE A 104 -20.55 43.81 10.42
N LEU A 105 -19.98 44.71 9.60
CA LEU A 105 -18.62 45.21 9.75
C LEU A 105 -18.44 46.15 10.95
N LEU A 106 -19.51 46.82 11.39
CA LEU A 106 -19.49 47.66 12.61
C LEU A 106 -19.62 46.83 13.90
N ALA A 107 -20.05 45.57 13.82
CA ALA A 107 -20.15 44.64 14.94
C ALA A 107 -18.85 43.86 15.20
N ILE A 108 -17.72 44.27 14.60
CA ILE A 108 -16.38 43.78 14.94
C ILE A 108 -15.67 44.81 15.87
N PRO A 109 -16.14 45.11 17.09
CA PRO A 109 -15.40 46.00 17.96
C PRO A 109 -14.24 45.24 18.63
N VAL A 110 -13.05 45.84 18.52
CA VAL A 110 -12.30 46.32 19.69
C VAL A 110 -12.25 45.32 20.87
N THR A 111 -11.71 44.14 20.64
CA THR A 111 -11.42 43.12 21.67
C THR A 111 -9.96 42.66 21.59
N VAL A 112 -9.03 43.59 21.34
CA VAL A 112 -7.58 43.33 21.37
C VAL A 112 -6.86 44.15 22.46
N GLY A 113 -7.61 44.73 23.40
CA GLY A 113 -7.05 45.42 24.56
C GLY A 113 -7.31 44.64 25.84
N PHE A 114 -6.32 43.86 26.29
CA PHE A 114 -6.10 43.30 27.65
C PHE A 114 -5.73 41.81 27.64
N MET A 115 -4.50 41.48 27.26
CA MET A 115 -3.85 40.26 27.79
C MET A 115 -2.33 40.37 27.66
N GLY A 116 -1.77 41.36 28.36
CA GLY A 116 -0.35 41.37 28.69
C GLY A 116 -0.23 41.24 30.19
N LEU A 117 0.37 40.14 30.67
CA LEU A 117 1.46 40.16 31.66
C LEU A 117 1.77 38.74 32.22
N PHE A 118 3.08 38.47 32.33
CA PHE A 118 3.78 37.41 33.07
C PHE A 118 3.80 35.96 32.52
N PHE A 119 4.85 35.65 31.76
CA PHE A 119 5.49 34.33 31.85
C PHE A 119 7.02 34.47 31.95
N PRO A 120 7.69 33.82 32.91
CA PRO A 120 9.14 33.88 33.08
C PRO A 120 9.84 32.96 32.06
N THR A 121 10.87 33.47 31.39
CA THR A 121 11.70 32.71 30.45
C THR A 121 12.83 32.01 31.19
N ARG A 122 12.68 30.71 31.49
CA ARG A 122 13.82 29.81 31.72
C ARG A 122 14.01 28.95 30.47
N VAL A 123 15.13 29.15 29.79
CA VAL A 123 15.56 28.38 28.62
C VAL A 123 16.27 27.12 29.13
N PRO A 124 15.80 25.90 28.84
CA PRO A 124 16.58 24.70 29.12
C PRO A 124 17.70 24.55 28.08
N LYS A 125 18.90 24.18 28.55
CA LYS A 125 20.07 23.84 27.72
C LYS A 125 19.73 22.65 26.82
N GLN A 126 19.99 22.83 25.53
CA GLN A 126 19.85 21.81 24.49
C GLN A 126 20.94 20.72 24.70
N PRO A 127 20.60 19.41 24.70
CA PRO A 127 21.61 18.37 24.77
C PRO A 127 22.37 18.27 23.45
N SER A 128 23.68 18.00 23.56
CA SER A 128 24.62 17.87 22.46
C SER A 128 24.25 16.70 21.55
N ARG A 129 24.28 16.94 20.23
CA ARG A 129 24.20 15.91 19.18
C ARG A 129 25.37 14.93 19.33
N GLU A 130 25.12 13.80 19.97
CA GLU A 130 25.95 12.61 19.77
C GLU A 130 25.55 11.98 18.43
N GLN A 131 26.51 11.94 17.51
CA GLN A 131 26.43 11.23 16.24
C GLN A 131 26.30 9.74 16.51
N ILE A 132 25.13 9.17 16.25
CA ILE A 132 24.97 7.72 16.11
C ILE A 132 25.50 7.33 14.72
N SER A 133 26.75 6.87 14.68
CA SER A 133 27.34 6.20 13.52
C SER A 133 26.79 4.77 13.45
N MET A 134 25.78 4.54 12.62
CA MET A 134 25.32 3.19 12.30
C MET A 134 26.25 2.60 11.23
N ARG A 135 27.17 1.75 11.69
CA ARG A 135 28.05 0.94 10.84
C ARG A 135 27.23 -0.25 10.33
N TRP A 136 26.85 -0.22 9.06
CA TRP A 136 26.24 -1.37 8.40
C TRP A 136 27.20 -2.57 8.41
N VAL A 137 26.75 -3.69 8.94
CA VAL A 137 27.45 -4.98 8.87
C VAL A 137 26.71 -5.83 7.85
N GLU A 138 27.40 -6.21 6.78
CA GLU A 138 26.83 -7.13 5.78
C GLU A 138 26.63 -8.53 6.39
N PRO A 139 25.45 -9.14 6.22
CA PRO A 139 25.23 -10.50 6.69
C PRO A 139 26.08 -11.50 5.88
N PRO A 140 26.55 -12.59 6.50
CA PRO A 140 27.33 -13.61 5.82
C PRO A 140 26.49 -14.30 4.72
N ARG A 141 27.09 -14.48 3.53
CA ARG A 141 26.43 -15.18 2.42
C ARG A 141 26.19 -16.65 2.78
N PRO A 142 24.99 -17.21 2.54
CA PRO A 142 24.72 -18.62 2.79
C PRO A 142 25.54 -19.54 1.84
N PRO A 143 25.89 -20.76 2.28
CA PRO A 143 26.60 -21.72 1.45
C PRO A 143 25.72 -22.21 0.29
N ARG A 144 26.31 -22.35 -0.92
CA ARG A 144 25.66 -22.95 -2.08
C ARG A 144 25.36 -24.43 -1.82
N GLY A 145 24.11 -24.73 -1.47
CA GLY A 145 23.50 -26.05 -1.57
C GLY A 145 22.42 -26.01 -2.64
N GLU A 146 21.99 -27.19 -3.12
CA GLU A 146 20.89 -27.41 -4.07
C GLU A 146 19.78 -26.36 -3.92
N SER A 147 19.41 -25.69 -5.03
CA SER A 147 18.40 -24.65 -5.03
C SER A 147 17.14 -25.18 -4.37
N SER A 148 16.80 -24.64 -3.20
CA SER A 148 15.56 -25.00 -2.51
C SER A 148 14.38 -24.72 -3.44
N ASP A 149 13.24 -25.38 -3.22
CA ASP A 149 12.01 -25.09 -3.99
C ASP A 149 11.70 -23.58 -4.02
N GLU A 150 12.08 -22.85 -2.96
CA GLU A 150 12.00 -21.39 -2.88
C GLU A 150 12.87 -20.67 -3.92
N GLU A 151 14.10 -21.13 -4.17
CA GLU A 151 14.98 -20.53 -5.18
C GLU A 151 14.46 -20.82 -6.60
N LEU A 152 13.89 -22.00 -6.84
CA LEU A 152 13.21 -22.30 -8.10
C LEU A 152 11.96 -21.44 -8.31
N MET A 153 11.17 -21.23 -7.27
CA MET A 153 10.00 -20.32 -7.30
C MET A 153 10.42 -18.88 -7.56
N TRP A 154 11.50 -18.43 -6.92
CA TRP A 154 12.04 -17.09 -7.12
C TRP A 154 12.58 -16.89 -8.55
N GLN A 155 13.36 -17.85 -9.07
CA GLN A 155 13.84 -17.83 -10.45
C GLN A 155 12.68 -17.83 -11.46
N ALA A 156 11.62 -18.59 -11.18
CA ALA A 156 10.41 -18.61 -12.00
C ALA A 156 9.72 -17.23 -12.02
N GLY A 157 9.63 -16.55 -10.86
CA GLY A 157 9.12 -15.17 -10.77
C GLY A 157 9.89 -14.21 -11.67
N ASN A 158 11.21 -14.15 -11.50
CA ASN A 158 12.10 -13.28 -12.29
C ASN A 158 12.01 -13.57 -13.81
N GLU A 159 11.91 -14.83 -14.19
CA GLU A 159 11.75 -15.22 -15.59
C GLU A 159 10.41 -14.73 -16.17
N GLY A 160 9.35 -14.72 -15.37
CA GLY A 160 8.07 -14.11 -15.73
C GLY A 160 8.21 -12.63 -16.03
N GLU A 161 8.77 -11.88 -15.08
CA GLU A 161 8.97 -10.43 -15.19
C GLU A 161 9.84 -10.06 -16.41
N ARG A 162 10.91 -10.85 -16.65
CA ARG A 162 11.78 -10.68 -17.83
C ARG A 162 10.98 -10.82 -19.12
N ARG A 163 10.10 -11.82 -19.24
CA ARG A 163 9.28 -12.03 -20.44
C ARG A 163 8.27 -10.91 -20.67
N VAL A 164 7.65 -10.40 -19.61
CA VAL A 164 6.75 -9.25 -19.72
C VAL A 164 7.52 -8.04 -20.22
N THR A 165 8.71 -7.78 -19.66
CA THR A 165 9.60 -6.70 -20.12
C THR A 165 9.90 -6.83 -21.61
N GLU A 166 10.37 -7.99 -22.06
CA GLU A 166 10.71 -8.23 -23.47
C GLU A 166 9.51 -8.06 -24.39
N HIS A 167 8.34 -8.53 -23.97
CA HIS A 167 7.13 -8.42 -24.76
C HIS A 167 6.66 -6.97 -24.89
N LEU A 168 6.61 -6.23 -23.78
CA LEU A 168 6.22 -4.81 -23.78
C LEU A 168 7.19 -3.96 -24.59
N SER A 169 8.50 -4.16 -24.44
CA SER A 169 9.52 -3.45 -25.22
C SER A 169 9.44 -3.75 -26.72
N SER A 170 8.89 -4.90 -27.11
CA SER A 170 8.68 -5.24 -28.54
C SER A 170 7.40 -4.65 -29.14
N LEU A 171 6.43 -4.31 -28.29
CA LEU A 171 5.09 -3.85 -28.72
C LEU A 171 4.92 -2.34 -28.64
N LEU A 172 5.59 -1.69 -27.68
CA LEU A 172 5.46 -0.27 -27.40
C LEU A 172 6.62 0.51 -28.02
N ASP A 173 6.34 1.74 -28.43
CA ASP A 173 7.34 2.68 -28.92
C ASP A 173 8.02 3.46 -27.78
N ASP A 174 8.93 4.35 -28.16
CA ASP A 174 9.75 5.13 -27.23
C ASP A 174 8.96 6.19 -26.41
N ASP A 175 7.67 6.39 -26.69
CA ASP A 175 6.80 7.25 -25.87
C ASP A 175 6.40 6.57 -24.55
N TRP A 176 6.68 5.27 -24.41
CA TRP A 176 6.40 4.50 -23.21
C TRP A 176 7.68 4.21 -22.41
N THR A 177 7.55 4.30 -21.08
CA THR A 177 8.60 3.98 -20.11
C THR A 177 8.13 2.89 -19.17
N LEU A 178 8.88 1.79 -19.09
CA LEU A 178 8.66 0.72 -18.13
C LEU A 178 9.65 0.85 -16.95
N ILE A 179 9.13 0.90 -15.73
CA ILE A 179 9.89 0.92 -14.49
C ILE A 179 9.69 -0.45 -13.82
N SER A 180 10.74 -1.22 -13.59
CA SER A 180 10.64 -2.54 -12.95
C SER A 180 11.16 -2.51 -11.50
N GLY A 181 10.60 -3.33 -10.62
CA GLY A 181 11.00 -3.49 -9.22
C GLY A 181 10.76 -2.25 -8.36
N TYR A 182 9.64 -1.54 -8.57
CA TYR A 182 9.33 -0.35 -7.79
C TYR A 182 9.03 -0.73 -6.34
N ARG A 183 9.67 -0.04 -5.39
CA ARG A 183 9.42 -0.20 -3.95
C ARG A 183 9.15 1.15 -3.32
N GLY A 184 8.00 1.26 -2.64
CA GLY A 184 7.58 2.46 -1.92
C GLY A 184 6.99 2.15 -0.55
N PRO A 185 6.55 3.18 0.20
CA PRO A 185 5.94 2.99 1.53
C PRO A 185 4.70 2.10 1.54
N GLY A 186 4.01 1.96 0.40
CA GLY A 186 2.81 1.13 0.23
C GLY A 186 3.08 -0.30 -0.25
N GLY A 187 4.34 -0.70 -0.46
CA GLY A 187 4.71 -2.03 -0.92
C GLY A 187 5.55 -2.04 -2.18
N GLU A 188 5.61 -3.21 -2.80
CA GLU A 188 6.32 -3.49 -4.04
C GLU A 188 5.33 -3.59 -5.20
N VAL A 189 5.74 -3.11 -6.37
CA VAL A 189 5.04 -3.28 -7.64
C VAL A 189 6.06 -3.83 -8.62
N ASP A 190 5.78 -4.99 -9.21
CA ASP A 190 6.70 -5.66 -10.13
C ASP A 190 7.09 -4.70 -11.26
N GLN A 191 6.10 -4.07 -11.91
CA GLN A 191 6.33 -3.16 -13.02
C GLN A 191 5.33 -1.99 -13.05
N ILE A 192 5.80 -0.80 -13.41
CA ILE A 192 4.98 0.39 -13.67
C ILE A 192 5.24 0.83 -15.10
N LEU A 193 4.18 0.87 -15.90
CA LEU A 193 4.21 1.35 -17.27
C LEU A 193 3.66 2.78 -17.33
N VAL A 194 4.44 3.71 -17.88
CA VAL A 194 4.11 5.13 -17.99
C VAL A 194 4.14 5.51 -19.47
N GLY A 195 3.10 6.19 -19.96
CA GLY A 195 3.07 6.68 -21.33
C GLY A 195 2.01 7.75 -21.54
N PRO A 196 1.74 8.14 -22.81
CA PRO A 196 0.84 9.25 -23.13
C PRO A 196 -0.59 9.07 -22.65
N LEU A 197 -1.02 7.82 -22.46
CA LEU A 197 -2.38 7.47 -22.02
C LEU A 197 -2.51 7.34 -20.49
N GLY A 198 -1.40 7.46 -19.75
CA GLY A 198 -1.39 7.43 -18.29
C GLY A 198 -0.38 6.45 -17.70
N VAL A 199 -0.71 5.95 -16.51
CA VAL A 199 0.15 5.07 -15.70
C VAL A 199 -0.60 3.78 -15.37
N CYS A 200 0.06 2.64 -15.54
CA CYS A 200 -0.46 1.33 -15.20
C CYS A 200 0.52 0.59 -14.28
N ALA A 201 0.03 0.03 -13.18
CA ALA A 201 0.78 -0.90 -12.34
C ALA A 201 0.49 -2.33 -12.79
N LEU A 202 1.54 -3.11 -13.00
CA LEU A 202 1.49 -4.48 -13.50
C LEU A 202 2.06 -5.41 -12.43
N GLU A 203 1.29 -6.45 -12.12
CA GLU A 203 1.69 -7.57 -11.28
C GLU A 203 1.88 -8.80 -12.18
N THR A 204 3.01 -9.49 -12.04
CA THR A 204 3.37 -10.62 -12.90
C THR A 204 3.34 -11.92 -12.11
N LYS A 205 2.51 -12.87 -12.54
CA LYS A 205 2.49 -14.24 -12.00
C LYS A 205 2.90 -15.25 -13.06
N TYR A 206 4.09 -15.84 -12.89
CA TYR A 206 4.58 -16.89 -13.79
C TYR A 206 4.13 -18.27 -13.31
N LEU A 207 3.05 -18.77 -13.91
CA LEU A 207 2.36 -19.99 -13.47
C LEU A 207 2.32 -21.03 -14.57
N ASN A 208 2.54 -22.30 -14.22
CA ASN A 208 2.27 -23.41 -15.12
C ASN A 208 0.79 -23.79 -15.05
N GLY A 209 0.06 -23.67 -16.16
CA GLY A 209 -1.36 -23.98 -16.25
C GLY A 209 -2.06 -23.19 -17.34
N ARG A 210 -3.38 -23.35 -17.43
CA ARG A 210 -4.26 -22.46 -18.19
C ARG A 210 -4.91 -21.47 -17.22
N VAL A 211 -4.93 -20.20 -17.59
CA VAL A 211 -5.61 -19.15 -16.84
C VAL A 211 -6.85 -18.74 -17.64
N PHE A 212 -7.99 -18.70 -16.96
CA PHE A 212 -9.25 -18.19 -17.49
C PHE A 212 -9.57 -16.89 -16.78
N VAL A 213 -9.89 -15.85 -17.56
CA VAL A 213 -10.22 -14.53 -17.04
C VAL A 213 -11.65 -14.18 -17.48
N SER A 214 -12.49 -13.80 -16.53
CA SER A 214 -13.86 -13.35 -16.77
C SER A 214 -14.15 -12.14 -15.89
N GLY A 215 -14.03 -10.93 -16.46
CA GLY A 215 -14.06 -9.69 -15.69
C GLY A 215 -12.93 -9.69 -14.65
N ASP A 216 -13.30 -9.50 -13.38
CA ASP A 216 -12.36 -9.47 -12.25
C ASP A 216 -12.08 -10.87 -11.67
N THR A 217 -12.64 -11.93 -12.27
CA THR A 217 -12.45 -13.30 -11.80
C THR A 217 -11.37 -14.01 -12.59
N TRP A 218 -10.41 -14.59 -11.87
CA TRP A 218 -9.26 -15.31 -12.42
C TRP A 218 -9.27 -16.75 -11.90
N VAL A 219 -9.29 -17.73 -12.81
CA VAL A 219 -9.27 -19.15 -12.47
C VAL A 219 -8.07 -19.82 -13.12
N ARG A 220 -7.24 -20.47 -12.32
CA ARG A 220 -6.11 -21.29 -12.80
C ARG A 220 -6.51 -22.76 -12.84
N GLN A 221 -6.25 -23.40 -13.98
CA GLN A 221 -6.24 -24.85 -14.12
C GLN A 221 -4.79 -25.33 -14.24
N PRO A 222 -4.21 -25.98 -13.21
CA PRO A 222 -2.85 -26.51 -13.25
C PRO A 222 -2.67 -27.54 -14.37
N ARG A 223 -1.47 -27.58 -14.97
CA ARG A 223 -1.10 -28.60 -15.96
C ARG A 223 -0.61 -29.85 -15.22
N GLY A 224 -1.33 -30.97 -15.34
CA GLY A 224 -0.92 -32.25 -14.73
C GLY A 224 -1.90 -32.87 -13.73
N VAL A 225 -2.95 -32.16 -13.32
CA VAL A 225 -4.10 -32.82 -12.67
C VAL A 225 -4.88 -33.51 -13.78
N GLY A 226 -4.89 -34.85 -13.77
CA GLY A 226 -5.56 -35.66 -14.78
C GLY A 226 -6.97 -35.15 -15.06
N THR A 227 -7.25 -34.79 -16.30
CA THR A 227 -8.60 -34.46 -16.76
C THR A 227 -9.44 -35.72 -16.77
N ALA A 228 -9.92 -36.15 -15.61
CA ALA A 228 -10.95 -37.15 -15.44
C ALA A 228 -12.29 -36.49 -15.07
N HIS A 229 -12.70 -35.45 -15.81
CA HIS A 229 -14.12 -35.12 -15.94
C HIS A 229 -14.37 -34.20 -17.15
N ARG A 230 -14.75 -34.81 -18.27
CA ARG A 230 -15.71 -34.23 -19.23
C ARG A 230 -16.87 -35.20 -19.33
N GLY A 231 -17.95 -34.93 -18.62
CA GLY A 231 -19.24 -35.55 -18.93
C GLY A 231 -19.72 -35.07 -20.32
N PRO A 232 -20.46 -35.89 -21.09
CA PRO A 232 -20.92 -35.49 -22.41
C PRO A 232 -22.00 -34.42 -22.34
N GLN A 233 -21.89 -33.48 -23.29
CA GLN A 233 -22.85 -32.45 -23.65
C GLN A 233 -24.29 -33.00 -23.70
N ARG A 234 -25.22 -32.32 -23.03
CA ARG A 234 -26.64 -32.43 -23.41
C ARG A 234 -26.82 -31.73 -24.75
N SER A 235 -27.15 -32.53 -25.75
CA SER A 235 -27.66 -32.11 -27.05
C SER A 235 -28.91 -31.25 -26.89
N LEU A 236 -28.86 -30.03 -27.41
CA LEU A 236 -30.07 -29.31 -27.81
C LEU A 236 -30.54 -29.86 -29.16
N THR A 237 -31.59 -30.66 -29.09
CA THR A 237 -32.63 -30.90 -30.11
C THR A 237 -33.90 -31.02 -29.26
N GLN A 238 -34.99 -30.30 -29.48
CA GLN A 238 -35.57 -29.63 -30.65
C GLN A 238 -36.37 -28.42 -30.15
#